data_AF-A0AAD6RDZ7-F1
#
_entry.id   AF-A0AAD6RDZ7-F1
#
_cell.length_a   1.000
_cell.length_b   1.000
_cell.length_c   1.000
_cell.angle_alpha   90.00
_cell.angle_beta   90.00
_cell.angle_gamma   90.00
#
_symmetry.space_group_name_H-M   'P 1'
#
loop_
_entity.id
_entity.type
_entity.pdbx_description
1 polymer ?
#
loop_
_entity_poly.entity_id
_entity_poly.type
_entity_poly.pdbx_seq_one_letter_code
_entity_poly.pdbx_strand_id
1 'polypeptide(L)'
;MLSLSFCLPHPHRITIDTMARRTSQNQNEKNKAGTFFLATLILWFVSVLFEIIINKRSELLWIVAGALFFQIANWVVRSFISRDPLFVNTSVSLLHSTIISVSVVFILANQRIKNGPNGMFEHSQLVGGTWEWAYAALCFSCGYFAYDQLDMLHYRLYSGLIPSILVHHLILLVCFTLALYRNVTINYLILTLVCEVCFPFRPLCKQFRCCSTMLSMKSTLSYSCIQYFFM
;
A
#
# COMPACT_ATOMS: atom_id res chain seq x y z
N MET A 1 -52.38 -48.07 6.01
CA MET A 1 -51.92 -46.69 6.26
C MET A 1 -50.41 -46.65 6.13
N LEU A 2 -49.90 -45.76 5.26
CA LEU A 2 -48.54 -45.20 5.18
C LEU A 2 -47.36 -46.15 4.86
N SER A 3 -47.07 -46.29 3.56
CA SER A 3 -45.70 -46.53 3.08
C SER A 3 -44.90 -45.23 3.16
N LEU A 4 -43.97 -45.12 4.11
CA LEU A 4 -42.94 -44.07 4.08
C LEU A 4 -41.87 -44.46 3.06
N SER A 5 -41.95 -43.89 1.86
CA SER A 5 -40.84 -43.89 0.92
C SER A 5 -39.80 -42.86 1.40
N PHE A 6 -38.75 -43.32 2.08
CA PHE A 6 -37.55 -42.53 2.33
C PHE A 6 -36.80 -42.37 1.00
N CYS A 7 -37.04 -41.27 0.30
CA CYS A 7 -36.30 -40.89 -0.89
C CYS A 7 -34.89 -40.46 -0.47
N LEU A 8 -33.94 -41.41 -0.47
CA LEU A 8 -32.53 -41.15 -0.24
C LEU A 8 -32.00 -40.25 -1.39
N PRO A 9 -31.40 -39.09 -1.10
CA PRO A 9 -30.89 -38.20 -2.13
C PRO A 9 -29.72 -38.86 -2.88
N HIS A 10 -29.81 -38.89 -4.21
CA HIS A 10 -28.77 -39.38 -5.11
C HIS A 10 -27.42 -38.69 -4.82
N PRO A 11 -26.28 -39.40 -4.77
CA PRO A 11 -24.97 -38.86 -4.39
C PRO A 11 -24.55 -37.64 -5.20
N HIS A 12 -24.95 -37.57 -6.48
CA HIS A 12 -24.69 -36.42 -7.35
C HIS A 12 -25.37 -35.13 -6.87
N ARG A 13 -26.50 -35.22 -6.17
CA ARG A 13 -27.25 -34.07 -5.64
C ARG A 13 -26.57 -33.49 -4.39
N ILE A 14 -26.04 -34.36 -3.53
CA ILE A 14 -25.30 -33.99 -2.32
C ILE A 14 -24.01 -33.22 -2.69
N THR A 15 -23.30 -33.64 -3.74
CA THR A 15 -22.09 -32.97 -4.20
C THR A 15 -22.38 -31.58 -4.76
N ILE A 16 -23.43 -31.42 -5.56
CA ILE A 16 -23.84 -30.11 -6.12
C ILE A 16 -24.26 -29.15 -5.01
N ASP A 17 -25.07 -29.59 -4.05
CA ASP A 17 -25.54 -28.76 -2.94
C ASP A 17 -24.38 -28.33 -2.02
N THR A 18 -23.39 -29.21 -1.84
CA THR A 18 -22.17 -28.90 -1.06
C THR A 18 -21.27 -27.91 -1.81
N MET A 19 -21.11 -28.05 -3.13
CA MET A 19 -20.37 -27.10 -3.96
C MET A 19 -21.05 -25.73 -4.00
N ALA A 20 -22.38 -25.69 -4.20
CA ALA A 20 -23.16 -24.46 -4.21
C ALA A 20 -23.07 -23.72 -2.87
N ARG A 21 -23.15 -24.44 -1.75
CA ARG A 21 -23.00 -23.87 -0.39
C ARG A 21 -21.59 -23.33 -0.14
N ARG A 22 -20.54 -23.99 -0.63
CA ARG A 22 -19.16 -23.49 -0.54
C ARG A 22 -18.96 -22.22 -1.38
N THR A 23 -19.53 -22.17 -2.58
CA THR A 23 -19.44 -20.99 -3.46
C THR A 23 -20.14 -19.78 -2.85
N SER A 24 -21.34 -19.97 -2.27
CA SER A 24 -22.09 -18.88 -1.63
C SER A 24 -21.41 -18.36 -0.35
N GLN A 25 -20.85 -19.26 0.47
CA GLN A 25 -20.05 -18.85 1.64
C GLN A 25 -18.82 -18.05 1.23
N ASN A 26 -18.07 -18.51 0.22
CA ASN A 26 -16.86 -17.83 -0.25
C ASN A 26 -17.16 -16.44 -0.86
N GLN A 27 -18.28 -16.30 -1.58
CA GLN A 27 -18.72 -15.00 -2.08
C GLN A 27 -19.15 -14.05 -0.95
N ASN A 28 -19.86 -14.54 0.06
CA ASN A 28 -20.29 -13.73 1.20
C ASN A 28 -19.09 -13.18 1.99
N GLU A 29 -18.10 -14.02 2.27
CA GLU A 29 -16.89 -13.60 2.98
C GLU A 29 -16.05 -12.58 2.17
N LYS A 30 -15.93 -12.76 0.84
CA LYS A 30 -15.29 -11.77 -0.03
C LYS A 30 -16.00 -10.41 -0.01
N ASN A 31 -17.33 -10.41 0.03
CA ASN A 31 -18.11 -9.18 0.10
C ASN A 31 -17.92 -8.47 1.45
N LYS A 32 -17.92 -9.21 2.57
CA LYS A 32 -17.64 -8.64 3.90
C LYS A 32 -16.26 -8.01 3.99
N ALA A 33 -15.22 -8.73 3.51
CA ALA A 33 -13.86 -8.22 3.50
C ALA A 33 -13.75 -6.93 2.68
N GLY A 34 -14.32 -6.91 1.47
CA GLY A 34 -14.36 -5.73 0.61
C GLY A 34 -15.02 -4.52 1.30
N THR A 35 -16.17 -4.72 1.94
CA THR A 35 -16.86 -3.67 2.68
C THR A 35 -16.01 -3.13 3.83
N PHE A 36 -15.33 -3.99 4.58
CA PHE A 36 -14.45 -3.57 5.67
C PHE A 36 -13.32 -2.67 5.17
N PHE A 37 -12.58 -3.11 4.15
CA PHE A 37 -11.46 -2.34 3.61
C PHE A 37 -11.93 -1.03 2.96
N LEU A 38 -13.08 -1.02 2.30
CA LEU A 38 -13.69 0.19 1.77
C LEU A 38 -14.04 1.18 2.88
N ALA A 39 -14.67 0.70 3.97
CA ALA A 39 -15.01 1.54 5.11
C ALA A 39 -13.75 2.16 5.74
N THR A 40 -12.68 1.38 5.93
CA THR A 40 -11.41 1.91 6.44
C THR A 40 -10.77 2.94 5.51
N LEU A 41 -10.87 2.74 4.20
CA LEU A 41 -10.35 3.69 3.21
C LEU A 41 -11.12 5.02 3.24
N ILE A 42 -12.46 4.95 3.37
CA ILE A 42 -13.31 6.14 3.51
C ILE A 42 -12.98 6.89 4.80
N LEU A 43 -12.86 6.18 5.93
CA LEU A 43 -12.50 6.79 7.20
C LEU A 43 -11.13 7.47 7.15
N TRP A 44 -10.14 6.80 6.55
CA TRP A 44 -8.83 7.38 6.31
C TRP A 44 -8.90 8.64 5.44
N PHE A 45 -9.67 8.59 4.35
CA PHE A 45 -9.82 9.73 3.44
C PHE A 45 -10.48 10.94 4.13
N VAL A 46 -11.53 10.70 4.93
CA VAL A 46 -12.16 11.74 5.75
C VAL A 46 -11.17 12.34 6.76
N SER A 47 -10.32 11.52 7.38
CA SER A 47 -9.26 12.02 8.27
C SER A 47 -8.27 12.93 7.54
N VAL A 48 -7.81 12.54 6.35
CA VAL A 48 -6.89 13.36 5.55
C VAL A 48 -7.55 14.67 5.09
N LEU A 49 -8.82 14.61 4.66
CA LEU A 49 -9.56 15.82 4.29
C LEU A 49 -9.77 16.76 5.48
N PHE A 50 -10.08 16.22 6.65
CA PHE A 50 -10.18 17.01 7.88
C PHE A 50 -8.88 17.78 8.15
N GLU A 51 -7.73 17.11 8.06
CA GLU A 51 -6.42 17.73 8.24
C GLU A 51 -6.11 18.80 7.19
N ILE A 52 -6.50 18.59 5.93
CA ILE A 52 -6.29 19.56 4.85
C ILE A 52 -7.19 20.80 5.05
N ILE A 53 -8.48 20.60 5.30
CA ILE A 53 -9.49 21.67 5.27
C ILE A 53 -9.52 22.43 6.59
N ILE A 54 -9.59 21.71 7.72
CA ILE A 54 -9.81 22.31 9.04
C ILE A 54 -8.47 22.73 9.65
N ASN A 55 -7.47 21.85 9.61
CA ASN A 55 -6.13 22.16 10.14
C ASN A 55 -5.24 22.91 9.12
N LYS A 56 -5.75 23.21 7.92
CA LYS A 56 -5.08 23.97 6.86
C LYS A 56 -3.70 23.42 6.46
N ARG A 57 -3.48 22.11 6.59
CA ARG A 57 -2.21 21.47 6.20
C ARG A 57 -2.15 21.23 4.70
N SER A 58 -1.86 22.30 3.95
CA SER A 58 -1.76 22.27 2.48
C SER A 58 -0.66 21.34 1.94
N GLU A 59 0.35 21.00 2.75
CA GLU A 59 1.38 20.02 2.39
C GLU A 59 0.80 18.62 2.11
N LEU A 60 -0.34 18.28 2.71
CA LEU A 60 -1.02 17.00 2.45
C LEU A 60 -1.71 16.95 1.08
N LEU A 61 -1.81 18.08 0.35
CA LEU A 61 -2.34 18.09 -1.02
C LEU A 61 -1.52 17.23 -1.98
N TRP A 62 -0.25 16.97 -1.67
CA TRP A 62 0.58 16.02 -2.42
C TRP A 62 0.00 14.59 -2.40
N ILE A 63 -0.79 14.22 -1.37
CA ILE A 63 -1.54 12.96 -1.33
C ILE A 63 -2.61 12.95 -2.42
N VAL A 64 -3.39 14.03 -2.52
CA VAL A 64 -4.45 14.17 -3.53
C VAL A 64 -3.84 14.19 -4.94
N ALA A 65 -2.74 14.91 -5.13
CA ALA A 65 -2.01 14.94 -6.39
C ALA A 65 -1.51 13.53 -6.80
N GLY A 66 -0.97 12.76 -5.85
CA GLY A 66 -0.58 11.37 -6.09
C GLY A 66 -1.76 10.49 -6.52
N ALA A 67 -2.86 10.53 -5.78
CA ALA A 67 -4.05 9.74 -6.10
C ALA A 67 -4.59 10.08 -7.51
N LEU A 68 -4.69 11.36 -7.85
CA LEU A 68 -5.14 11.80 -9.17
C LEU A 68 -4.17 11.38 -10.29
N PHE A 69 -2.87 11.50 -10.07
CA PHE A 69 -1.86 11.09 -11.04
C PHE A 69 -1.98 9.60 -11.38
N PHE A 70 -2.08 8.72 -10.37
CA PHE A 70 -2.19 7.28 -10.61
C PHE A 70 -3.55 6.87 -11.16
N GLN A 71 -4.62 7.59 -10.81
CA GLN A 71 -5.93 7.42 -11.44
C GLN A 71 -5.88 7.71 -12.94
N ILE A 72 -5.21 8.79 -13.34
CA ILE A 72 -4.99 9.14 -14.75
C ILE A 72 -4.11 8.09 -15.43
N ALA A 73 -3.01 7.66 -14.78
CA ALA A 73 -2.14 6.63 -15.32
C ALA A 73 -2.88 5.31 -15.58
N ASN A 74 -3.73 4.87 -14.64
CA ASN A 74 -4.59 3.70 -14.82
C ASN A 74 -5.52 3.87 -16.02
N TRP A 75 -6.19 5.03 -16.15
CA TRP A 75 -7.06 5.30 -17.29
C TRP A 75 -6.30 5.25 -18.62
N VAL A 76 -5.08 5.79 -18.69
CA VAL A 76 -4.21 5.74 -19.87
C VAL A 76 -3.84 4.28 -20.19
N VAL A 77 -3.34 3.51 -19.22
CA VAL A 77 -2.95 2.11 -19.43
C VAL A 77 -4.16 1.27 -19.90
N ARG A 78 -5.34 1.49 -19.30
CA ARG A 78 -6.60 0.82 -19.69
C ARG A 78 -7.04 1.16 -21.10
N SER A 79 -6.82 2.40 -21.53
CA SER A 79 -7.29 2.89 -22.83
C SER A 79 -6.35 2.50 -23.96
N PHE A 80 -5.04 2.51 -23.73
CA PHE A 80 -4.03 2.39 -24.79
C PHE A 80 -3.25 1.07 -24.80
N ILE A 81 -3.16 0.35 -23.67
CA ILE A 81 -2.27 -0.81 -23.53
C ILE A 81 -3.06 -2.10 -23.33
N SER A 82 -3.84 -2.20 -22.25
CA SER A 82 -4.60 -3.41 -21.93
C SER A 82 -5.77 -3.11 -21.00
N ARG A 83 -6.90 -3.79 -21.22
CA ARG A 83 -8.08 -3.69 -20.35
C ARG A 83 -8.07 -4.68 -19.19
N ASP A 84 -7.14 -5.63 -19.18
CA ASP A 84 -7.04 -6.62 -18.11
C ASP A 84 -6.70 -5.92 -16.77
N PRO A 85 -7.58 -6.02 -15.74
CA PRO A 85 -7.39 -5.26 -14.50
C PRO A 85 -6.12 -5.66 -13.75
N LEU A 86 -5.70 -6.93 -13.82
CA LEU A 86 -4.46 -7.38 -13.18
C LEU A 86 -3.22 -6.78 -13.85
N PHE A 87 -3.20 -6.78 -15.20
CA PHE A 87 -2.13 -6.14 -15.96
C PHE A 87 -2.04 -4.63 -15.68
N VAL A 88 -3.19 -3.94 -15.62
CA VAL A 88 -3.24 -2.50 -15.35
C VAL A 88 -2.71 -2.21 -13.95
N ASN A 89 -3.21 -2.91 -12.92
CA ASN A 89 -2.74 -2.76 -11.55
C ASN A 89 -1.22 -2.91 -11.49
N THR A 90 -0.71 -4.01 -12.06
CA THR A 90 0.74 -4.28 -12.11
C THR A 90 1.52 -3.16 -12.79
N SER A 91 1.03 -2.66 -13.94
CA SER A 91 1.68 -1.58 -14.69
C SER A 91 1.74 -0.28 -13.89
N VAL A 92 0.65 0.08 -13.21
CA VAL A 92 0.57 1.30 -12.39
C VAL A 92 1.42 1.16 -11.12
N SER A 93 1.47 -0.02 -10.50
CA SER A 93 2.38 -0.31 -9.39
C SER A 93 3.85 -0.20 -9.81
N LEU A 94 4.22 -0.69 -11.00
CA LEU A 94 5.57 -0.54 -11.55
C LEU A 94 5.91 0.93 -11.80
N LEU A 95 4.96 1.72 -12.32
CA LEU A 95 5.14 3.15 -12.50
C LEU A 95 5.40 3.87 -11.16
N HIS A 96 4.59 3.58 -10.14
CA HIS A 96 4.79 4.12 -8.79
C HIS A 96 6.17 3.80 -8.25
N SER A 97 6.54 2.53 -8.29
CA SER A 97 7.85 2.07 -7.81
C SER A 97 9.02 2.76 -8.51
N THR A 98 8.89 3.02 -9.82
CA THR A 98 9.89 3.74 -10.62
C THR A 98 10.00 5.19 -10.18
N ILE A 99 8.86 5.89 -10.05
CA ILE A 99 8.82 7.30 -9.65
C ILE A 99 9.41 7.50 -8.26
N ILE A 100 9.04 6.66 -7.28
CA ILE A 100 9.55 6.76 -5.91
C ILE A 100 11.05 6.44 -5.88
N SER A 101 11.51 5.43 -6.61
CA SER A 101 12.93 5.11 -6.69
C SER A 101 13.76 6.27 -7.24
N VAL A 102 13.32 6.88 -8.36
CA VAL A 102 13.99 8.05 -8.93
C VAL A 102 13.96 9.23 -7.97
N SER A 103 12.81 9.47 -7.32
CA SER A 103 12.64 10.55 -6.34
C SER A 103 13.60 10.39 -5.15
N VAL A 104 13.74 9.17 -4.61
CA VAL A 104 14.64 8.92 -3.48
C VAL A 104 16.11 9.04 -3.87
N VAL A 105 16.50 8.58 -5.07
CA VAL A 105 17.86 8.81 -5.58
C VAL A 105 18.14 10.30 -5.70
N PHE A 106 17.18 11.08 -6.21
CA PHE A 106 17.28 12.53 -6.29
C PHE A 106 17.40 13.17 -4.90
N ILE A 107 16.57 12.78 -3.94
CA ILE A 107 16.61 13.26 -2.55
C ILE A 107 17.99 12.98 -1.93
N LEU A 108 18.49 11.76 -2.07
CA LEU A 108 19.80 11.36 -1.55
C LEU A 108 20.94 12.14 -2.21
N ALA A 109 20.89 12.36 -3.51
CA ALA A 109 21.88 13.17 -4.22
C ALA A 109 21.86 14.63 -3.74
N ASN A 110 20.67 15.24 -3.65
CA ASN A 110 20.50 16.61 -3.17
C ASN A 110 20.99 16.76 -1.72
N GLN A 111 20.64 15.81 -0.85
CA GLN A 111 21.05 15.82 0.55
C GLN A 111 22.57 15.70 0.69
N ARG A 112 23.21 14.83 -0.10
CA ARG A 112 24.67 14.70 -0.13
C ARG A 112 25.37 15.96 -0.63
N ILE A 113 24.81 16.65 -1.62
CA ILE A 113 25.38 17.90 -2.14
C ILE A 113 25.30 19.01 -1.09
N LYS A 114 24.16 19.13 -0.38
CA LYS A 114 23.93 20.22 0.58
C LYS A 114 24.69 20.04 1.90
N ASN A 115 24.67 18.83 2.46
CA ASN A 115 25.12 18.57 3.84
C ASN A 115 26.33 17.62 3.92
N GLY A 116 26.84 17.16 2.78
CA GLY A 116 27.88 16.13 2.72
C GLY A 116 27.35 14.72 3.04
N PRO A 117 28.19 13.68 2.88
CA PRO A 117 27.79 12.29 3.12
C PRO A 117 27.81 11.89 4.61
N ASN A 118 28.47 12.67 5.48
CA ASN A 118 28.66 12.32 6.89
C ASN A 118 27.36 12.56 7.68
N GLY A 119 26.97 11.59 8.51
CA GLY A 119 25.80 11.69 9.37
C GLY A 119 24.44 11.56 8.69
N MET A 120 24.37 11.45 7.35
CA MET A 120 23.10 11.38 6.61
C MET A 120 22.22 10.19 7.03
N PHE A 121 22.83 9.06 7.41
CA PHE A 121 22.13 7.85 7.85
C PHE A 121 22.12 7.66 9.38
N GLU A 122 22.42 8.72 10.15
CA GLU A 122 22.29 8.65 11.60
C GLU A 122 20.83 8.53 12.04
N HIS A 123 20.59 7.79 13.12
CA HIS A 123 19.24 7.52 13.60
C HIS A 123 18.46 8.80 13.94
N SER A 124 19.13 9.80 14.52
CA SER A 124 18.55 11.12 14.82
C SER A 124 18.02 11.81 13.57
N GLN A 125 18.76 11.77 12.46
CA GLN A 125 18.38 12.35 11.18
C GLN A 125 17.30 11.54 10.45
N LEU A 126 17.32 10.22 10.58
CA LEU A 126 16.33 9.33 9.95
C LEU A 126 14.96 9.34 10.66
N VAL A 127 14.95 9.54 11.98
CA VAL A 127 13.74 9.54 12.80
C VAL A 127 13.19 10.95 13.03
N GLY A 128 14.05 11.89 13.41
CA GLY A 128 13.63 13.25 13.78
C GLY A 128 13.80 14.28 12.65
N GLY A 129 14.55 13.94 11.61
CA GLY A 129 14.75 14.81 10.45
C GLY A 129 13.81 14.47 9.29
N THR A 130 13.64 15.46 8.41
CA THR A 130 12.94 15.30 7.13
C THR A 130 13.80 15.91 6.05
N TRP A 131 14.25 15.07 5.10
CA TRP A 131 15.00 15.55 3.94
C TRP A 131 14.07 16.33 3.02
N GLU A 132 14.66 17.28 2.31
CA GLU A 132 13.94 18.04 1.29
C GLU A 132 13.32 17.09 0.27
N TRP A 133 12.06 17.32 -0.09
CA TRP A 133 11.24 16.46 -0.96
C TRP A 133 10.82 15.09 -0.40
N ALA A 134 11.38 14.62 0.73
CA ALA A 134 10.99 13.34 1.34
C ALA A 134 9.53 13.34 1.79
N TYR A 135 9.07 14.45 2.39
CA TYR A 135 7.68 14.62 2.79
C TYR A 135 6.73 14.51 1.59
N ALA A 136 7.00 15.26 0.52
CA ALA A 136 6.20 15.25 -0.70
C ALA A 136 6.20 13.88 -1.39
N ALA A 137 7.36 13.21 -1.45
CA ALA A 137 7.46 11.86 -2.02
C ALA A 137 6.65 10.83 -1.21
N LEU A 138 6.67 10.92 0.12
CA LEU A 138 5.88 10.06 1.00
C LEU A 138 4.38 10.35 0.85
N CYS A 139 3.97 11.62 0.81
CA CYS A 139 2.59 12.02 0.49
C CYS A 139 2.13 11.46 -0.86
N PHE A 140 2.93 11.63 -1.90
CA PHE A 140 2.64 11.12 -3.24
C PHE A 140 2.46 9.59 -3.23
N SER A 141 3.30 8.88 -2.47
CA SER A 141 3.16 7.44 -2.26
C SER A 141 1.90 7.06 -1.47
N CYS A 142 1.49 7.84 -0.46
CA CYS A 142 0.20 7.63 0.21
C CYS A 142 -0.97 7.73 -0.76
N GLY A 143 -0.93 8.72 -1.66
CA GLY A 143 -1.91 8.89 -2.72
C GLY A 143 -2.02 7.66 -3.62
N TYR A 144 -0.87 7.09 -4.01
CA TYR A 144 -0.82 5.81 -4.72
C TYR A 144 -1.50 4.67 -3.95
N PHE A 145 -1.12 4.42 -2.69
CA PHE A 145 -1.66 3.28 -1.94
C PHE A 145 -3.17 3.39 -1.71
N ALA A 146 -3.68 4.60 -1.50
CA ALA A 146 -5.12 4.83 -1.39
C ALA A 146 -5.84 4.54 -2.72
N TYR A 147 -5.28 5.00 -3.83
CA TYR A 147 -5.78 4.72 -5.18
C TYR A 147 -5.73 3.21 -5.50
N ASP A 148 -4.60 2.54 -5.24
CA ASP A 148 -4.38 1.13 -5.56
C ASP A 148 -5.32 0.23 -4.74
N GLN A 149 -5.51 0.54 -3.45
CA GLN A 149 -6.50 -0.15 -2.62
C GLN A 149 -7.93 0.04 -3.17
N LEU A 150 -8.28 1.24 -3.65
CA LEU A 150 -9.59 1.48 -4.27
C LEU A 150 -9.76 0.68 -5.57
N ASP A 151 -8.74 0.65 -6.44
CA ASP A 151 -8.77 -0.11 -7.71
C ASP A 151 -8.90 -1.63 -7.42
N MET A 152 -8.15 -2.16 -6.47
CA MET A 152 -8.27 -3.56 -6.05
C MET A 152 -9.65 -3.91 -5.49
N LEU A 153 -10.28 -3.00 -4.73
CA LEU A 153 -11.63 -3.18 -4.23
C LEU A 153 -12.67 -3.14 -5.36
N HIS A 154 -12.52 -2.21 -6.30
CA HIS A 154 -13.41 -2.04 -7.43
C HIS A 154 -13.38 -3.26 -8.37
N TYR A 155 -12.18 -3.72 -8.74
CA TYR A 155 -11.99 -4.85 -9.65
C TYR A 155 -11.89 -6.21 -8.94
N ARG A 156 -12.08 -6.25 -7.61
CA ARG A 156 -12.02 -7.45 -6.77
C ARG A 156 -10.72 -8.26 -6.98
N LEU A 157 -9.59 -7.57 -7.10
CA LEU A 157 -8.25 -8.16 -7.32
C LEU A 157 -7.66 -8.83 -6.06
N TYR A 158 -8.51 -9.26 -5.13
CA TYR A 158 -8.11 -9.85 -3.87
C TYR A 158 -8.76 -11.23 -3.68
N SER A 159 -8.05 -12.12 -2.98
CA SER A 159 -8.54 -13.47 -2.69
C SER A 159 -8.25 -13.88 -1.25
N GLY A 160 -9.10 -14.74 -0.70
CA GLY A 160 -9.01 -15.22 0.69
C GLY A 160 -9.93 -14.48 1.67
N LEU A 161 -10.02 -15.04 2.88
CA LEU A 161 -10.78 -14.48 4.00
C LEU A 161 -10.09 -13.21 4.55
N ILE A 162 -8.75 -13.24 4.58
CA ILE A 162 -7.90 -12.10 4.93
C ILE A 162 -7.03 -11.81 3.70
N PRO A 163 -7.44 -10.89 2.83
CA PRO A 163 -6.66 -10.52 1.65
C PRO A 163 -5.38 -9.82 2.10
N SER A 164 -4.27 -10.57 2.17
CA SER A 164 -2.97 -10.10 2.63
C SER A 164 -2.49 -8.84 1.91
N ILE A 165 -2.80 -8.72 0.61
CA ILE A 165 -2.49 -7.52 -0.19
C ILE A 165 -3.22 -6.28 0.33
N LEU A 166 -4.51 -6.37 0.66
CA LEU A 166 -5.29 -5.24 1.19
C LEU A 166 -4.88 -4.89 2.62
N VAL A 167 -4.54 -5.90 3.44
CA VAL A 167 -3.99 -5.66 4.79
C VAL A 167 -2.66 -4.91 4.70
N HIS A 168 -1.77 -5.32 3.79
CA HIS A 168 -0.49 -4.66 3.58
C HIS A 168 -0.68 -3.19 3.16
N HIS A 169 -1.58 -2.91 2.21
CA HIS A 169 -1.91 -1.55 1.79
C HIS A 169 -2.46 -0.71 2.94
N LEU A 170 -3.39 -1.27 3.73
CA LEU A 170 -3.94 -0.58 4.89
C LEU A 170 -2.87 -0.23 5.93
N ILE A 171 -1.97 -1.17 6.24
CA ILE A 171 -0.88 -0.94 7.19
C ILE A 171 0.07 0.16 6.68
N LEU A 172 0.47 0.10 5.40
CA LEU A 172 1.32 1.14 4.81
C LEU A 172 0.65 2.51 4.83
N LEU A 173 -0.63 2.56 4.46
CA LEU A 173 -1.42 3.78 4.43
C LEU A 173 -1.50 4.43 5.82
N VAL A 174 -1.82 3.65 6.85
CA VAL A 174 -1.87 4.12 8.25
C VAL A 174 -0.48 4.55 8.75
N CYS A 175 0.54 3.71 8.57
CA CYS A 175 1.90 3.97 9.05
C CYS A 175 2.47 5.26 8.41
N PHE A 176 2.26 5.44 7.11
CA PHE A 176 2.75 6.62 6.40
C PHE A 176 1.98 7.88 6.76
N THR A 177 0.65 7.80 6.85
CA THR A 177 -0.15 8.96 7.26
C THR A 177 0.17 9.40 8.68
N LEU A 178 0.39 8.46 9.62
CA LEU A 178 0.84 8.79 10.97
C LEU A 178 2.21 9.49 10.96
N ALA A 179 3.16 8.99 10.17
CA ALA A 179 4.46 9.63 9.99
C ALA A 179 4.35 11.04 9.41
N LEU A 180 3.46 11.26 8.44
CA LEU A 180 3.17 12.58 7.86
C LEU A 180 2.51 13.53 8.87
N TYR A 181 1.62 13.02 9.71
CA TYR A 181 0.94 13.82 10.72
C TYR A 181 1.87 14.24 11.85
N ARG A 182 2.79 13.37 12.25
CA ARG A 182 3.76 13.60 13.34
C ARG A 182 5.09 14.17 12.86
N ASN A 183 5.33 14.19 11.55
CA ASN A 183 6.59 14.58 10.91
C ASN A 183 7.81 13.82 11.49
N VAL A 184 7.65 12.51 11.63
CA VAL A 184 8.63 11.61 12.25
C VAL A 184 8.83 10.40 11.35
N THR A 185 10.05 9.85 11.28
CA THR A 185 10.43 8.66 10.50
C THR A 185 10.23 8.74 8.98
N ILE A 186 9.96 9.92 8.43
CA ILE A 186 9.68 10.10 6.99
C ILE A 186 10.84 9.61 6.13
N ASN A 187 12.07 10.01 6.48
CA ASN A 187 13.29 9.59 5.80
C ASN A 187 13.45 8.07 5.81
N TYR A 188 13.12 7.44 6.94
CA TYR A 188 13.19 6.00 7.08
C TYR A 188 12.16 5.29 6.18
N LEU A 189 10.92 5.79 6.12
CA LEU A 189 9.84 5.19 5.34
C LEU A 189 10.11 5.28 3.83
N ILE A 190 10.60 6.42 3.33
CA ILE A 190 10.94 6.55 1.91
C ILE A 190 12.09 5.63 1.48
N LEU A 191 13.06 5.39 2.37
CA LEU A 191 14.16 4.45 2.10
C LEU A 191 13.68 3.00 2.09
N THR A 192 12.72 2.68 2.97
CA THR A 192 12.12 1.35 3.06
C THR A 192 11.32 1.01 1.80
N LEU A 193 10.58 1.98 1.23
CA LEU A 193 9.88 1.84 -0.04
C LEU A 193 10.80 1.43 -1.19
N VAL A 194 11.97 2.04 -1.31
CA VAL A 194 12.95 1.69 -2.36
C VAL A 194 13.56 0.31 -2.14
N CYS A 195 13.75 -0.10 -0.89
CA CYS A 195 14.32 -1.42 -0.57
C CYS A 195 13.37 -2.58 -0.87
N GLU A 196 12.07 -2.36 -0.87
CA GLU A 196 11.09 -3.36 -1.31
C GLU A 196 11.14 -3.59 -2.82
N VAL A 197 11.51 -2.55 -3.59
CA VAL A 197 11.59 -2.56 -5.06
C VAL A 197 12.98 -2.95 -5.59
N CYS A 198 14.08 -2.68 -4.86
CA CYS A 198 15.45 -3.10 -5.25
C CYS A 198 15.71 -4.62 -5.06
N PHE A 199 14.83 -5.36 -4.37
CA PHE A 199 15.07 -6.78 -4.06
C PHE A 199 15.18 -7.71 -5.30
N PRO A 200 14.42 -7.48 -6.40
CA PRO A 200 14.62 -8.18 -7.68
C PRO A 200 15.85 -7.68 -8.48
N PHE A 201 16.32 -6.45 -8.25
CA PHE A 201 17.41 -5.79 -9.02
C PHE A 201 18.77 -5.77 -8.28
N ARG A 202 19.02 -6.78 -7.43
CA ARG A 202 20.25 -6.94 -6.63
C ARG A 202 21.59 -6.69 -7.34
N PRO A 203 21.83 -7.06 -8.63
CA PRO A 203 23.14 -6.83 -9.22
C PRO A 203 23.48 -5.34 -9.44
N LEU A 204 22.48 -4.47 -9.58
CA LEU A 204 22.67 -3.02 -9.80
C LEU A 204 22.76 -2.24 -8.48
N CYS A 205 22.00 -2.64 -7.44
CA CYS A 205 22.00 -1.95 -6.14
C CYS A 205 23.22 -2.30 -5.25
N LYS A 206 24.12 -3.21 -5.70
CA LYS A 206 25.33 -3.66 -4.97
C LYS A 206 26.36 -2.56 -4.72
N GLN A 207 26.27 -1.44 -5.45
CA GLN A 207 27.14 -0.27 -5.28
C GLN A 207 26.81 0.54 -4.01
N PHE A 208 25.62 0.37 -3.43
CA PHE A 208 25.18 1.12 -2.24
C PHE A 208 25.31 0.28 -0.97
N ARG A 209 26.27 0.64 -0.10
CA ARG A 209 26.48 0.09 1.25
C ARG A 209 25.23 0.15 2.17
N CYS A 210 24.15 0.83 1.74
CA CYS A 210 22.83 0.86 2.39
C CYS A 210 22.16 -0.50 2.54
N CYS A 211 22.41 -1.46 1.65
CA CYS A 211 21.59 -2.67 1.57
C CYS A 211 21.65 -3.54 2.86
N SER A 212 22.81 -3.64 3.51
CA SER A 212 22.97 -4.40 4.76
C SER A 212 22.35 -3.72 5.98
N THR A 213 22.46 -2.38 6.09
CA THR A 213 21.84 -1.62 7.19
C THR A 213 20.31 -1.59 7.06
N MET A 214 19.79 -1.58 5.82
CA MET A 214 18.35 -1.49 5.55
C MET A 214 17.59 -2.83 5.66
N LEU A 215 18.28 -3.97 5.57
CA LEU A 215 17.70 -5.28 5.89
C LEU A 215 17.40 -5.44 7.39
N SER A 216 18.25 -4.89 8.27
CA SER A 216 17.97 -4.79 9.70
C SER A 216 16.81 -3.83 10.03
N MET A 217 16.49 -2.92 9.12
CA MET A 217 15.45 -1.89 9.28
C MET A 217 14.03 -2.41 9.01
N LYS A 218 13.84 -3.32 8.04
CA LYS A 218 12.53 -3.97 7.82
C LYS A 218 12.01 -4.70 9.07
N SER A 219 12.90 -5.37 9.81
CA SER A 219 12.58 -5.98 11.10
C SER A 219 12.26 -4.94 12.16
N THR A 220 12.90 -3.77 12.19
CA THR A 220 12.60 -2.76 13.21
C THR A 220 11.30 -2.01 12.92
N LEU A 221 10.96 -1.71 11.66
CA LEU A 221 9.76 -0.95 11.31
C LEU A 221 8.46 -1.73 11.59
N SER A 222 8.46 -3.04 11.33
CA SER A 222 7.32 -3.89 11.69
C SER A 222 7.09 -3.91 13.20
N TYR A 223 8.14 -3.78 14.01
CA TYR A 223 8.03 -3.72 15.47
C TYR A 223 7.69 -2.31 15.97
N SER A 224 8.27 -1.26 15.39
CA SER A 224 8.01 0.14 15.77
C SER A 224 6.62 0.63 15.35
N CYS A 225 6.14 0.31 14.13
CA CYS A 225 4.77 0.69 13.74
C CYS A 225 3.72 -0.10 14.56
N ILE A 226 4.05 -1.30 15.09
CA ILE A 226 3.20 -2.01 16.07
C ILE A 226 3.29 -1.36 17.47
N GLN A 227 4.48 -0.96 17.93
CA GLN A 227 4.65 -0.30 19.23
C GLN A 227 3.97 1.07 19.30
N TYR A 228 4.00 1.87 18.23
CA TYR A 228 3.35 3.18 18.19
C TYR A 228 1.83 3.11 17.95
N PHE A 229 1.30 1.97 17.48
CA PHE A 229 -0.14 1.77 17.30
C PHE A 229 -0.85 1.24 18.57
N PHE A 230 -0.08 0.72 19.54
CA PHE A 230 -0.57 0.15 20.80
C PHE A 230 -0.16 0.94 22.06
N MET A 231 0.29 2.19 21.90
CA MET A 231 0.63 3.07 23.03
C MET A 231 -0.25 4.31 23.07
#